data_AF-A0A2R6ALV6-F1
#
_entry.id   AF-A0A2R6ALV6-F1
#
_cell.length_a   1.000
_cell.length_b   1.000
_cell.length_c   1.000
_cell.angle_alpha   90.00
_cell.angle_beta   90.00
_cell.angle_gamma   90.00
#
_symmetry.space_group_name_H-M   'P 1'
#
loop_
_entity.id
_entity.type
_entity.pdbx_description
1 polymer ?
#
loop_
_entity_poly.entity_id
_entity_poly.type
_entity_poly.pdbx_seq_one_letter_code
_entity_poly.pdbx_strand_id
1 'polypeptide(L)'
;MLFTRFARSLLKNRPLWGWGVLFMVFYLVLGAFVFSSSLPKLPNQAIVGYTSSWYAVINLYTLASLAISLSFSLIFSTHSLAYSFRFTRLTPKKYFANFVLSSAIVGLVLSVLIVAATYTLFSYRFQINIPPAKPLLVIAVAAFSSVFMCAFATLLVLVLINYLGLKNQSFVSFIFRH
;
A
#
# COMPACT_ATOMS: atom_id res chain seq x y z
N MET A 1 5.81 20.37 -10.08
CA MET A 1 6.64 19.42 -9.32
C MET A 1 6.29 17.99 -9.75
N LEU A 2 7.27 17.13 -10.02
CA LEU A 2 7.02 15.77 -10.53
C LEU A 2 6.28 14.86 -9.53
N PHE A 3 6.51 15.06 -8.23
CA PHE A 3 5.90 14.23 -7.18
C PHE A 3 4.36 14.29 -7.17
N THR A 4 3.76 15.47 -7.38
CA THR A 4 2.29 15.61 -7.35
C THR A 4 1.62 14.83 -8.48
N ARG A 5 2.30 14.72 -9.63
CA ARG A 5 1.81 13.93 -10.77
C ARG A 5 1.90 12.43 -10.50
N PHE A 6 2.99 11.97 -9.86
CA PHE A 6 3.13 10.57 -9.44
C PHE A 6 2.10 10.18 -8.37
N ALA A 7 1.97 10.98 -7.32
CA ALA A 7 0.97 10.76 -6.27
C ALA A 7 -0.46 10.74 -6.85
N ARG A 8 -0.79 11.68 -7.74
CA ARG A 8 -2.10 11.72 -8.40
C ARG A 8 -2.34 10.52 -9.31
N SER A 9 -1.31 10.03 -10.01
CA SER A 9 -1.40 8.83 -10.84
C SER A 9 -1.67 7.58 -10.00
N LEU A 10 -0.93 7.41 -8.91
CA LEU A 10 -1.12 6.30 -7.96
C LEU A 10 -2.50 6.34 -7.29
N LEU A 11 -2.95 7.53 -6.88
CA LEU A 11 -4.29 7.74 -6.31
C LEU A 11 -5.42 7.59 -7.33
N LYS A 12 -5.17 7.64 -8.64
CA LYS A 12 -6.19 7.38 -9.67
C LYS A 12 -6.21 5.91 -10.11
N ASN A 13 -5.32 5.09 -9.55
CA ASN A 13 -5.17 3.71 -9.97
C ASN A 13 -6.36 2.86 -9.46
N ARG A 14 -7.23 2.44 -10.38
CA ARG A 14 -8.46 1.69 -10.06
C ARG A 14 -8.21 0.40 -9.28
N PRO A 15 -7.19 -0.42 -9.61
CA PRO A 15 -6.86 -1.62 -8.83
C PRO A 15 -6.48 -1.31 -7.38
N LEU A 16 -5.83 -0.17 -7.12
CA LEU A 16 -5.43 0.21 -5.77
C LEU A 16 -6.64 0.56 -4.90
N TRP A 17 -7.66 1.22 -5.46
CA TRP A 17 -8.91 1.47 -4.75
C TRP A 17 -9.77 0.22 -4.59
N GLY A 18 -9.84 -0.64 -5.61
CA GLY A 18 -10.60 -1.89 -5.54
C GLY A 18 -10.00 -2.85 -4.51
N TRP A 19 -8.75 -3.24 -4.70
CA TRP A 19 -8.08 -4.24 -3.87
C TRP A 19 -7.51 -3.68 -2.57
N GLY A 20 -6.95 -2.47 -2.62
CA GLY A 20 -6.30 -1.86 -1.46
C GLY A 20 -7.28 -1.20 -0.48
N VAL A 21 -8.45 -0.74 -0.93
CA VAL A 21 -9.41 -0.03 -0.05
C VAL A 21 -10.72 -0.80 0.07
N LEU A 22 -11.45 -1.00 -1.03
CA LEU A 22 -12.81 -1.52 -0.98
C LEU A 22 -12.86 -2.96 -0.46
N PHE A 23 -11.95 -3.82 -0.95
CA PHE A 23 -11.83 -5.20 -0.48
C PHE A 23 -11.37 -5.28 0.99
N MET A 24 -10.50 -4.36 1.41
CA MET A 24 -10.01 -4.28 2.79
C MET A 24 -11.10 -3.82 3.77
N VAL A 25 -11.94 -2.87 3.36
CA VAL A 25 -13.11 -2.45 4.13
C VAL A 25 -14.13 -3.57 4.24
N PHE A 26 -14.36 -4.34 3.17
CA PHE A 26 -15.20 -5.54 3.24
C PHE A 26 -14.66 -6.54 4.28
N TYR A 27 -13.34 -6.75 4.32
CA TYR A 27 -12.71 -7.61 5.30
C TYR A 27 -12.85 -7.07 6.74
N LEU A 28 -12.77 -5.74 6.93
CA LEU A 28 -13.07 -5.09 8.20
C LEU A 28 -14.51 -5.34 8.66
N VAL A 29 -15.49 -5.32 7.75
CA VAL A 29 -16.88 -5.63 8.08
C VAL A 29 -17.02 -7.08 8.56
N LEU A 30 -16.36 -8.04 7.90
CA LEU A 30 -16.33 -9.43 8.37
C LEU A 30 -15.67 -9.54 9.75
N GLY A 31 -14.52 -8.88 9.94
CA GLY A 31 -13.82 -8.77 11.23
C GLY A 31 -14.73 -8.23 12.34
N ALA A 32 -15.43 -7.14 12.05
CA ALA A 32 -16.26 -6.44 13.01
C ALA A 32 -17.59 -7.15 13.30
N PHE A 33 -18.24 -7.82 12.36
CA PHE A 33 -19.59 -8.37 12.56
C PHE A 33 -19.66 -9.89 12.63
N VAL A 34 -18.86 -10.59 11.81
CA VAL A 34 -18.89 -12.06 11.72
C VAL A 34 -17.91 -12.66 12.74
N PHE A 35 -16.67 -12.20 12.76
CA PHE A 35 -15.66 -12.76 13.65
C PHE A 35 -15.74 -12.25 15.09
N SER A 36 -16.53 -11.21 15.34
CA SER A 36 -16.78 -10.69 16.69
C SER A 36 -18.00 -11.31 17.36
N SER A 37 -18.88 -12.01 16.63
CA SER A 37 -20.15 -12.51 17.17
C SER A 37 -19.97 -13.64 18.19
N SER A 38 -18.83 -14.33 18.16
CA SER A 38 -18.45 -15.39 19.10
C SER A 38 -17.65 -14.89 20.31
N LEU A 39 -17.33 -13.59 20.36
CA LEU A 39 -16.60 -13.02 21.50
C LEU A 39 -17.58 -12.84 22.68
N PRO A 40 -17.31 -13.43 23.85
CA PRO A 40 -18.06 -13.11 25.07
C PRO A 40 -17.97 -11.60 25.38
N LYS A 41 -18.70 -11.11 26.39
CA LYS A 41 -18.53 -9.73 26.88
C LYS A 41 -17.15 -9.60 27.53
N LEU A 42 -16.11 -9.45 26.70
CA LEU A 42 -14.73 -9.36 27.15
C LEU A 42 -14.49 -8.01 27.83
N PRO A 43 -13.55 -7.94 28.79
CA PRO A 43 -13.11 -6.67 29.35
C PRO A 43 -12.60 -5.73 28.25
N ASN A 44 -12.78 -4.41 28.42
CA ASN A 44 -12.44 -3.38 27.43
C ASN A 44 -11.02 -3.54 26.83
N GLN A 45 -10.05 -4.03 27.61
CA GLN A 45 -8.68 -4.23 27.16
C GLN A 45 -8.55 -5.28 26.04
N ALA A 46 -9.33 -6.35 26.07
CA ALA A 46 -9.24 -7.39 25.06
C ALA A 46 -9.93 -6.99 23.75
N ILE A 47 -10.95 -6.12 23.81
CA ILE A 47 -11.59 -5.51 22.63
C ILE A 47 -10.59 -4.59 21.90
N VAL A 48 -9.81 -3.81 22.66
CA VAL A 48 -8.75 -2.95 22.11
C VAL A 48 -7.66 -3.82 21.45
N GLY A 49 -7.24 -4.91 22.11
CA GLY A 49 -6.29 -5.87 21.54
C GLY A 49 -6.78 -6.44 20.19
N TYR A 50 -8.00 -6.97 20.16
CA TYR A 50 -8.60 -7.52 18.95
C TYR A 50 -8.70 -6.50 17.81
N THR A 51 -9.16 -5.28 18.12
CA THR A 51 -9.28 -4.18 17.13
C THR A 51 -7.90 -3.79 16.59
N SER A 52 -6.88 -3.74 17.44
CA SER A 52 -5.52 -3.38 17.04
C SER A 52 -4.87 -4.44 16.13
N SER A 53 -5.12 -5.72 16.38
CA SER A 53 -4.66 -6.82 15.53
C SER A 53 -5.28 -6.73 14.14
N TRP A 54 -6.59 -6.49 14.05
CA TRP A 54 -7.27 -6.32 12.77
C TRP A 54 -6.75 -5.11 11.99
N TYR A 55 -6.58 -3.97 12.67
CA TYR A 55 -5.96 -2.79 12.05
C TYR A 55 -4.57 -3.11 11.48
N ALA A 56 -3.71 -3.77 12.24
CA ALA A 56 -2.35 -4.09 11.81
C ALA A 56 -2.34 -4.97 10.54
N VAL A 57 -3.16 -6.02 10.52
CA VAL A 57 -3.27 -6.95 9.38
C VAL A 57 -3.79 -6.25 8.13
N ILE A 58 -4.85 -5.46 8.27
CA ILE A 58 -5.49 -4.80 7.11
C ILE A 58 -4.64 -3.66 6.57
N ASN A 59 -3.99 -2.90 7.44
CA ASN A 59 -3.05 -1.87 7.02
C ASN A 59 -1.87 -2.50 6.26
N LEU A 60 -1.36 -3.66 6.71
CA LEU A 60 -0.31 -4.38 6.00
C LEU A 60 -0.76 -4.83 4.60
N TYR A 61 -1.96 -5.41 4.46
CA TYR A 61 -2.48 -5.82 3.15
C TYR A 61 -2.74 -4.65 2.20
N THR A 62 -3.23 -3.52 2.74
CA THR A 62 -3.41 -2.28 1.98
C THR A 62 -2.08 -1.80 1.40
N LEU A 63 -1.03 -1.77 2.23
CA LEU A 63 0.31 -1.37 1.81
C LEU A 63 0.96 -2.36 0.84
N ALA A 64 0.66 -3.66 0.96
CA ALA A 64 1.07 -4.67 -0.01
C ALA A 64 0.43 -4.42 -1.40
N SER A 65 -0.86 -4.07 -1.45
CA SER A 65 -1.52 -3.67 -2.70
C SER A 65 -0.90 -2.41 -3.32
N LEU A 66 -0.43 -1.48 -2.49
CA LEU A 66 0.34 -0.31 -2.95
C LEU A 66 1.70 -0.74 -3.52
N ALA A 67 2.43 -1.64 -2.86
CA ALA A 67 3.69 -2.19 -3.35
C ALA A 67 3.54 -2.83 -4.74
N ILE A 68 2.50 -3.63 -4.95
CA ILE A 68 2.19 -4.25 -6.25
C ILE A 68 1.97 -3.18 -7.33
N SER A 69 1.19 -2.14 -7.01
CA SER A 69 0.93 -1.02 -7.93
C SER A 69 2.20 -0.25 -8.30
N LEU A 70 3.10 -0.06 -7.33
CA LEU A 70 4.41 0.56 -7.56
C LEU A 70 5.28 -0.32 -8.46
N SER A 71 5.31 -1.64 -8.24
CA SER A 71 6.06 -2.58 -9.07
C SER A 71 5.60 -2.54 -10.53
N PHE A 72 4.29 -2.57 -10.79
CA PHE A 72 3.76 -2.40 -12.14
C PHE A 72 4.18 -1.07 -12.76
N SER A 73 4.06 0.03 -12.00
CA SER A 73 4.46 1.36 -12.48
C SER A 73 5.94 1.42 -12.84
N LEU A 74 6.81 0.76 -12.08
CA LEU A 74 8.26 0.69 -12.35
C LEU A 74 8.56 -0.14 -13.60
N ILE A 75 7.95 -1.32 -13.74
CA ILE A 75 8.16 -2.19 -14.91
C ILE A 75 7.77 -1.45 -16.20
N PHE A 76 6.57 -0.85 -16.24
CA PHE A 76 6.11 -0.11 -17.42
C PHE A 76 6.93 1.15 -17.70
N SER A 77 7.39 1.87 -16.65
CA SER A 77 8.17 3.10 -16.83
C SER A 77 9.62 2.84 -17.24
N THR A 78 10.20 1.67 -16.93
CA THR A 78 11.61 1.34 -17.19
C THR A 78 12.00 1.53 -18.67
N HIS A 79 11.13 1.17 -19.61
CA HIS A 79 11.38 1.37 -21.04
C HIS A 79 11.45 2.86 -21.43
N SER A 80 10.54 3.69 -20.90
CA SER A 80 10.49 5.13 -21.19
C SER A 80 11.57 5.93 -20.44
N LEU A 81 12.01 5.45 -19.28
CA LEU A 81 12.97 6.12 -18.41
C LEU A 81 14.37 6.19 -19.03
N ALA A 82 14.80 5.15 -19.74
CA ALA A 82 16.10 5.15 -20.44
C ALA A 82 16.21 6.30 -21.46
N TYR A 83 15.13 6.58 -22.20
CA TYR A 83 15.07 7.70 -23.14
C TYR A 83 14.90 9.04 -22.42
N SER A 84 14.06 9.12 -21.38
CA SER A 84 13.87 10.36 -20.63
C SER A 84 15.15 10.83 -19.92
N PHE A 85 15.94 9.95 -19.31
CA PHE A 85 17.20 10.36 -18.68
C PHE A 85 18.26 10.85 -19.67
N ARG A 86 18.19 10.40 -20.94
CA ARG A 86 19.12 10.85 -21.99
C ARG A 86 18.74 12.23 -22.56
N PHE A 87 17.45 12.51 -22.70
CA PHE A 87 16.96 13.70 -23.40
C PHE A 87 16.39 14.80 -22.48
N THR A 88 16.36 14.60 -21.16
CA THR A 88 15.84 15.61 -20.22
C THR A 88 16.80 15.89 -19.05
N ARG A 89 16.60 17.01 -18.35
CA ARG A 89 17.38 17.40 -17.14
C ARG A 89 17.06 16.57 -15.88
N LEU A 90 16.36 15.44 -16.02
CA LEU A 90 16.00 14.56 -14.90
C LEU A 90 17.22 13.74 -14.49
N THR A 91 17.70 13.92 -13.26
CA THR A 91 18.73 13.05 -12.70
C THR A 91 18.11 11.83 -12.01
N PRO A 92 18.71 10.63 -12.11
CA PRO A 92 18.17 9.41 -11.50
C PRO A 92 17.91 9.54 -9.99
N LYS A 93 18.81 10.24 -9.27
CA LYS A 93 18.66 10.50 -7.83
C LYS A 93 17.40 11.31 -7.50
N LYS A 94 17.10 12.35 -8.30
CA LYS A 94 15.90 13.18 -8.12
C LYS A 94 14.62 12.40 -8.47
N TYR A 95 14.68 11.50 -9.46
CA TYR A 95 13.55 10.63 -9.79
C TYR A 95 13.20 9.70 -8.63
N PHE A 96 14.20 8.99 -8.11
CA PHE A 96 14.01 8.04 -7.01
C PHE A 96 13.51 8.74 -5.74
N ALA A 97 14.09 9.89 -5.37
CA ALA A 97 13.62 10.67 -4.22
C ALA A 97 12.15 11.09 -4.37
N ASN A 98 11.75 11.59 -5.55
CA ASN A 98 10.34 11.94 -5.79
C ASN A 98 9.42 10.72 -5.78
N PHE A 99 9.90 9.56 -6.24
CA PHE A 99 9.14 8.31 -6.23
C PHE A 99 8.87 7.82 -4.80
N VAL A 100 9.90 7.81 -3.94
CA VAL A 100 9.77 7.44 -2.52
C VAL A 100 8.90 8.44 -1.75
N LEU A 101 9.05 9.74 -2.00
CA LEU A 101 8.17 10.75 -1.38
C LEU A 101 6.71 10.58 -1.81
N SER A 102 6.48 10.25 -3.10
CA SER A 102 5.13 10.01 -3.60
C SER A 102 4.51 8.76 -2.98
N SER A 103 5.26 7.66 -2.85
CA SER A 103 4.76 6.45 -2.19
C SER A 103 4.48 6.67 -0.71
N ALA A 104 5.32 7.47 -0.02
CA ALA A 104 5.09 7.85 1.37
C ALA A 104 3.77 8.61 1.57
N ILE A 105 3.49 9.60 0.73
CA ILE A 105 2.25 10.38 0.79
C ILE A 105 1.03 9.50 0.51
N VAL A 106 1.08 8.67 -0.53
CA VAL A 106 -0.05 7.78 -0.87
C VAL A 106 -0.28 6.74 0.22
N GLY A 107 0.80 6.16 0.76
CA GLY A 107 0.72 5.23 1.89
C GLY A 107 0.07 5.86 3.12
N LEU A 108 0.43 7.11 3.45
CA LEU A 108 -0.21 7.86 4.54
C LEU A 108 -1.71 8.05 4.31
N VAL A 109 -2.12 8.45 3.10
CA VAL A 109 -3.54 8.62 2.77
C VAL A 109 -4.31 7.32 2.95
N LEU A 110 -3.77 6.20 2.47
CA LEU A 110 -4.40 4.89 2.61
C LEU A 110 -4.49 4.46 4.07
N SER A 111 -3.41 4.59 4.84
CA SER A 111 -3.43 4.22 6.26
C SER A 111 -4.42 5.08 7.06
N VAL A 112 -4.52 6.39 6.80
CA VAL A 112 -5.52 7.25 7.46
C VAL A 112 -6.95 6.78 7.14
N LEU A 113 -7.21 6.42 5.89
CA LEU A 113 -8.50 5.89 5.47
C LEU A 113 -8.83 4.58 6.21
N ILE A 114 -7.87 3.65 6.31
CA ILE A 114 -8.04 2.39 7.04
C ILE A 114 -8.24 2.63 8.55
N VAL A 115 -7.49 3.54 9.19
CA VAL A 115 -7.71 3.90 10.60
C VAL A 115 -9.13 4.40 10.82
N ALA A 116 -9.62 5.29 9.95
CA ALA A 116 -10.98 5.82 10.03
C ALA A 116 -12.04 4.73 9.82
N ALA A 117 -11.82 3.82 8.87
CA ALA A 117 -12.71 2.69 8.61
C ALA A 117 -12.76 1.71 9.80
N THR A 118 -11.61 1.36 10.38
CA THR A 118 -11.56 0.50 11.56
C THR A 118 -12.24 1.15 12.76
N TYR A 119 -11.96 2.43 13.01
CA TYR A 119 -12.58 3.17 14.11
C TYR A 119 -14.11 3.21 14.01
N THR A 120 -14.65 3.55 12.84
CA THR A 120 -16.10 3.66 12.62
C THR A 120 -16.81 2.31 12.76
N LEU A 121 -16.28 1.25 12.14
CA LEU A 121 -16.91 -0.08 12.15
C LEU A 121 -16.87 -0.73 13.53
N PHE A 122 -15.73 -0.67 14.22
CA PHE A 122 -15.59 -1.27 15.54
C PHE A 122 -16.32 -0.46 16.61
N SER A 123 -16.34 0.88 16.51
CA SER A 123 -17.12 1.70 17.45
C SER A 123 -18.63 1.45 17.31
N TYR A 124 -19.14 1.31 16.08
CA TYR A 124 -20.54 0.95 15.85
C TYR A 124 -20.89 -0.43 16.42
N ARG A 125 -20.01 -1.42 16.27
CA ARG A 125 -20.26 -2.78 16.77
C ARG A 125 -20.24 -2.86 18.29
N PHE A 126 -19.19 -2.32 18.92
CA PHE A 126 -18.97 -2.48 20.36
C PHE A 126 -19.67 -1.40 21.19
N GLN A 127 -20.28 -0.38 20.56
CA GLN A 127 -20.87 0.81 21.19
C GLN A 127 -19.93 1.52 22.18
N ILE A 128 -18.63 1.28 22.04
CA ILE A 128 -17.57 1.88 22.85
C ILE A 128 -16.72 2.73 21.90
N ASN A 129 -16.30 3.89 22.39
CA ASN A 129 -15.34 4.69 21.67
C ASN A 129 -13.94 4.08 21.86
N ILE A 130 -13.34 3.58 20.76
CA ILE A 130 -12.01 2.95 20.77
C ILE A 130 -11.04 3.85 19.99
N PRO A 131 -10.62 4.99 20.55
CA PRO A 131 -9.63 5.83 19.90
C PRO A 131 -8.27 5.13 19.88
N PRO A 132 -7.43 5.37 18.85
CA PRO A 132 -6.06 4.89 18.85
C PRO A 132 -5.30 5.52 20.02
N ALA A 133 -4.66 4.69 20.85
CA ALA A 133 -3.97 5.13 22.08
C ALA A 133 -2.91 6.22 21.83
N LYS A 134 -2.26 6.21 20.66
CA LYS A 134 -1.26 7.21 20.27
C LYS A 134 -1.37 7.51 18.77
N PRO A 135 -2.19 8.48 18.34
CA PRO A 135 -2.44 8.76 16.92
C PRO A 135 -1.16 9.20 16.18
N LEU A 136 -0.25 9.90 16.86
CA LEU A 136 1.01 10.35 16.29
C LEU A 136 1.90 9.17 15.84
N LEU A 137 1.97 8.10 16.64
CA LEU A 137 2.78 6.93 16.30
C LEU A 137 2.21 6.19 15.08
N VAL A 138 0.89 6.18 14.91
CA VAL A 138 0.25 5.53 13.76
C VAL A 138 0.69 6.19 12.45
N ILE A 139 0.79 7.51 12.42
CA ILE A 139 1.24 8.27 11.25
C ILE A 139 2.71 7.95 10.94
N ALA A 140 3.57 7.94 11.97
CA ALA A 140 4.99 7.62 11.79
C ALA A 140 5.16 6.19 11.26
N VAL A 141 4.50 5.21 11.88
CA VAL A 141 4.55 3.81 11.45
C VAL A 141 4.03 3.66 10.02
N ALA A 142 2.91 4.29 9.66
CA ALA A 142 2.38 4.25 8.30
C ALA A 142 3.37 4.80 7.26
N ALA A 143 4.03 5.93 7.56
CA ALA A 143 5.05 6.50 6.69
C ALA A 143 6.23 5.52 6.51
N PHE A 144 6.81 5.02 7.60
CA PHE A 144 7.93 4.07 7.55
C PHE A 144 7.56 2.77 6.84
N SER A 145 6.39 2.21 7.11
CA SER A 145 5.91 0.99 6.45
C SER A 145 5.71 1.20 4.94
N SER A 146 5.19 2.35 4.51
CA SER A 146 5.03 2.64 3.08
C SER A 146 6.37 2.80 2.35
N VAL A 147 7.34 3.45 2.99
CA VAL A 147 8.70 3.60 2.45
C VAL A 147 9.39 2.23 2.37
N PHE A 148 9.23 1.40 3.40
CA PHE A 148 9.73 0.02 3.41
C PHE A 148 9.12 -0.81 2.27
N MET A 149 7.79 -0.75 2.10
CA MET A 149 7.10 -1.45 1.01
C MET A 149 7.52 -0.95 -0.37
N CYS A 150 7.78 0.36 -0.52
CA CYS A 150 8.33 0.93 -1.74
C CYS A 150 9.74 0.41 -2.03
N ALA A 151 10.61 0.38 -1.02
CA ALA A 151 11.97 -0.16 -1.14
C ALA A 151 11.93 -1.66 -1.52
N PHE A 152 11.08 -2.43 -0.85
CA PHE A 152 10.88 -3.85 -1.14
C PHE A 152 10.39 -4.08 -2.57
N ALA A 153 9.39 -3.31 -3.03
CA ALA A 153 8.91 -3.36 -4.40
C ALA A 153 10.02 -3.05 -5.42
N THR A 154 10.81 -2.00 -5.18
CA THR A 154 11.92 -1.64 -6.09
C THR A 154 12.99 -2.72 -6.13
N LEU A 155 13.33 -3.33 -4.99
CA LEU A 155 14.29 -4.42 -4.92
C LEU A 155 13.82 -5.62 -5.74
N LEU A 156 12.56 -6.04 -5.56
CA LEU A 156 11.99 -7.16 -6.31
C LEU A 156 12.00 -6.91 -7.82
N VAL A 157 11.66 -5.69 -8.26
CA VAL A 157 11.72 -5.32 -9.68
C VAL A 157 13.16 -5.37 -10.21
N LEU A 158 14.14 -4.90 -9.44
CA LEU A 158 15.56 -4.95 -9.83
C LEU A 158 16.07 -6.39 -9.93
N VAL A 159 15.73 -7.24 -8.95
CA VAL A 159 16.05 -8.67 -8.97
C VAL A 159 15.44 -9.32 -10.22
N LEU A 160 14.16 -9.06 -10.50
CA LEU A 160 13.48 -9.59 -11.67
C LEU A 160 14.16 -9.16 -12.98
N ILE A 161 14.53 -7.89 -13.11
CA ILE A 161 15.23 -7.37 -14.29
C ILE A 161 16.62 -8.02 -14.43
N ASN A 162 17.34 -8.23 -13.32
CA ASN A 162 18.68 -8.81 -13.34
C ASN A 162 18.67 -10.30 -13.72
N TYR A 163 17.72 -11.08 -13.18
CA TYR A 163 17.66 -12.53 -13.41
C TYR A 163 16.94 -12.94 -14.70
N LEU A 164 15.82 -12.29 -15.05
CA LEU A 164 15.04 -12.66 -16.25
C LEU A 164 15.43 -11.88 -17.50
N GLY A 165 16.13 -10.75 -17.33
CA GLY A 165 16.41 -9.82 -18.42
C GLY A 165 15.15 -9.09 -18.93
N LEU A 166 15.32 -7.88 -19.46
CA LEU A 166 14.22 -7.06 -19.99
C LEU A 166 13.46 -7.72 -21.16
N LYS A 167 14.04 -8.76 -21.80
CA LYS A 167 13.48 -9.45 -22.98
C LYS A 167 12.44 -10.53 -22.66
N ASN A 168 12.36 -11.02 -21.42
CA ASN A 168 11.40 -12.06 -20.99
C ASN A 168 10.17 -11.51 -20.24
N GLN A 169 9.91 -10.20 -20.33
CA GLN A 169 8.75 -9.60 -19.64
C GLN A 169 7.41 -9.93 -20.30
N SER A 170 7.43 -10.50 -21.50
CA SER A 170 6.26 -11.01 -22.22
C SER A 170 6.28 -12.54 -22.19
N PHE A 171 5.25 -13.16 -21.63
CA PHE A 171 5.07 -14.62 -21.70
C PHE A 171 5.05 -15.12 -23.15
N VAL A 172 4.58 -14.28 -24.08
CA VAL A 172 4.54 -14.55 -25.53
C VAL A 172 5.95 -14.60 -26.12
N SER A 173 6.89 -13.75 -25.70
CA SER A 173 8.27 -13.83 -26.19
C SER A 173 9.05 -15.03 -25.64
N PHE A 174 8.55 -15.67 -24.58
CA PHE A 174 9.11 -16.90 -24.02
C PHE A 174 8.65 -18.16 -24.77
N ILE A 175 7.38 -18.22 -25.19
CA ILE A 175 6.79 -19.38 -25.88
C ILE A 175 7.24 -19.47 -27.35
N PHE A 176 7.34 -18.34 -28.07
CA PHE A 176 7.69 -18.33 -29.49
C PHE A 176 9.21 -18.41 -29.79
N ARG A 177 10.01 -18.90 -28.84
CA ARG A 177 11.47 -19.03 -28.97
C ARG A 177 11.95 -20.49 -28.97
N HIS A 178 11.10 -21.38 -29.48
CA HIS A 178 11.46 -22.72 -29.92
C HIS A 178 11.12 -22.87 -31.41
#